data_AF-A0A938UFV8-F1
#
_entry.id   AF-A0A938UFV8-F1
#
_cell.length_a   1.000
_cell.length_b   1.000
_cell.length_c   1.000
_cell.angle_alpha   90.00
_cell.angle_beta   90.00
_cell.angle_gamma   90.00
#
_symmetry.space_group_name_H-M   'P 1'
#
loop_
_entity.id
_entity.type
_entity.pdbx_description
1 polymer ?
#
loop_
_entity_poly.entity_id
_entity_poly.type
_entity_poly.pdbx_seq_one_letter_code
_entity_poly.pdbx_strand_id
1 'polypeptide(L)' 'MTIDRQIVDSIERAGVDLVCSVPCNLLGAVMQLLDAGRVRHVPVTREEEGVGIAA' A
#
# COMPACT_ATOMS: atom_id res chain seq x y z
N MET A 1 -14.67 -4.54 -11.44
CA MET A 1 -13.77 -3.97 -10.41
C MET A 1 -12.86 -5.10 -9.97
N THR A 2 -11.54 -4.94 -10.07
CA THR A 2 -10.58 -5.99 -9.68
C THR A 2 -10.44 -6.05 -8.16
N ILE A 3 -9.93 -7.17 -7.63
CA ILE A 3 -9.66 -7.31 -6.20
C ILE A 3 -8.63 -6.27 -5.73
N ASP A 4 -7.62 -5.96 -6.56
CA ASP A 4 -6.59 -4.96 -6.23
C ASP A 4 -7.20 -3.58 -6.01
N ARG A 5 -8.14 -3.18 -6.89
CA ARG A 5 -8.87 -1.92 -6.77
C ARG A 5 -9.76 -1.90 -5.52
N GLN A 6 -10.40 -3.02 -5.18
CA GLN A 6 -11.19 -3.15 -3.94
C GLN A 6 -10.34 -2.97 -2.69
N ILE A 7 -9.11 -3.50 -2.68
CA ILE A 7 -8.16 -3.33 -1.58
C ILE A 7 -7.82 -1.84 -1.41
N VAL A 8 -7.39 -1.16 -2.48
CA VAL A 8 -7.01 0.26 -2.42
C VAL A 8 -8.19 1.15 -2.04
N ASP A 9 -9.37 0.92 -2.61
CA ASP A 9 -10.57 1.69 -2.25
C ASP A 9 -10.95 1.48 -0.77
N SER A 10 -10.69 0.30 -0.20
CA SER A 10 -10.94 0.04 1.22
C SER A 10 -9.94 0.77 2.12
N ILE A 11 -8.65 0.76 1.76
CA ILE A 11 -7.59 1.54 2.43
C ILE A 11 -7.95 3.02 2.45
N GLU A 12 -8.34 3.55 1.29
CA GLU A 12 -8.72 4.95 1.13
C GLU A 12 -9.98 5.35 1.91
N ARG A 13 -10.97 4.46 1.99
CA ARG A 13 -12.21 4.68 2.77
C ARG A 13 -11.99 4.60 4.26
N ALA A 14 -10.99 3.82 4.70
CA ALA A 14 -10.59 3.75 6.10
C ALA A 14 -9.84 5.01 6.57
N GLY A 15 -9.51 5.94 5.65
CA GLY A 15 -8.78 7.16 5.98
C GLY A 15 -7.30 6.93 6.24
N VAL A 16 -6.72 5.89 5.64
CA VAL A 16 -5.27 5.63 5.74
C VAL A 16 -4.51 6.63 4.86
N ASP A 17 -3.62 7.40 5.48
CA ASP A 17 -2.83 8.41 4.78
C ASP A 17 -1.49 7.88 4.25
N LEU A 18 -0.99 6.77 4.81
CA LEU A 18 0.32 6.20 4.50
C LEU A 18 0.29 4.66 4.48
N VAL A 19 0.95 4.07 3.47
CA VAL A 19 1.15 2.62 3.35
C VAL A 19 2.62 2.33 3.10
N CYS A 20 3.19 1.42 3.88
CA CYS A 20 4.52 0.87 3.65
C CYS A 20 4.43 -0.46 2.90
N SER A 21 5.36 -0.74 1.99
CA SER A 21 5.42 -2.05 1.32
C SER A 21 6.86 -2.54 1.13
N VAL A 22 7.04 -3.86 1.23
CA VAL A 22 8.23 -4.53 0.67
C VAL A 22 7.86 -5.01 -0.73
N PRO A 23 8.66 -4.71 -1.77
CA PRO A 23 8.36 -5.14 -3.14
C PRO A 23 8.16 -6.65 -3.26
N CYS A 24 6.98 -7.07 -3.73
CA CYS A 24 6.68 -8.46 -4.03
C CYS A 24 5.76 -8.61 -5.26
N ASN A 25 5.82 -9.78 -5.91
CA ASN A 25 5.06 -10.02 -7.14
C ASN A 25 3.54 -10.12 -6.90
N LEU A 26 3.12 -10.62 -5.73
CA LEU A 26 1.70 -10.89 -5.45
C LEU A 26 0.87 -9.61 -5.31
N LEU A 27 1.46 -8.51 -4.85
CA LEU A 27 0.77 -7.23 -4.62
C LEU A 27 1.19 -6.15 -5.62
N GLY A 28 1.82 -6.53 -6.73
CA GLY A 28 2.34 -5.58 -7.73
C GLY A 28 1.29 -4.58 -8.22
N ALA A 29 0.10 -5.06 -8.55
CA ALA A 29 -1.00 -4.21 -9.01
C ALA A 29 -1.53 -3.28 -7.91
N VAL A 30 -1.58 -3.75 -6.66
CA VAL A 30 -1.97 -2.92 -5.50
C VAL A 30 -0.96 -1.79 -5.28
N MET A 31 0.34 -2.10 -5.31
CA MET A 31 1.40 -1.10 -5.17
C MET A 31 1.34 -0.03 -6.29
N GLN A 32 1.14 -0.45 -7.54
CA GLN A 32 0.97 0.48 -8.67
C GLN A 32 -0.27 1.39 -8.50
N LEU A 33 -1.37 0.85 -7.98
CA LEU A 33 -2.58 1.63 -7.71
C LEU A 33 -2.37 2.62 -6.55
N LEU A 34 -1.62 2.24 -5.52
CA LEU A 34 -1.24 3.13 -4.42
C LEU A 34 -0.30 4.26 -4.91
N ASP A 35 0.68 3.94 -5.74
CA ASP A 35 1.62 4.92 -6.33
C ASP A 35 0.90 5.97 -7.20
N ALA A 36 -0.14 5.55 -7.92
CA ALA A 36 -0.97 6.44 -8.74
C ALA A 36 -2.08 7.15 -7.94
N GLY A 37 -2.26 6.77 -6.66
CA GLY A 37 -3.33 7.21 -5.80
C GLY A 37 -2.96 8.42 -4.93
N ARG A 38 -3.80 8.67 -3.92
CA ARG A 38 -3.61 9.76 -2.95
C ARG A 38 -2.94 9.31 -1.64
N VAL A 39 -2.98 8.01 -1.36
CA VAL A 39 -2.33 7.43 -0.17
C VAL A 39 -0.83 7.48 -0.38
N ARG A 40 -0.09 7.99 0.60
CA ARG A 40 1.37 8.06 0.49
C ARG A 40 1.96 6.65 0.57
N HIS A 41 2.44 6.14 -0.56
CA HIS A 41 3.11 4.86 -0.62
C HIS A 41 4.62 5.01 -0.35
N VAL A 42 5.15 4.22 0.58
CA VAL A 42 6.57 4.23 0.97
C VAL A 42 7.14 2.82 0.79
N PRO A 43 7.98 2.57 -0.22
CA PRO A 43 8.68 1.30 -0.32
C PRO A 43 9.75 1.21 0.78
N VAL A 44 9.82 0.05 1.43
CA VAL A 44 10.81 -0.29 2.45
C VAL A 44 11.58 -1.54 2.05
N THR A 45 12.75 -1.77 2.66
CA THR A 45 13.61 -2.88 2.27
C THR A 45 13.31 -4.16 3.03
N ARG A 46 12.67 -4.03 4.20
CA ARG A 46 12.26 -5.15 5.06
C ARG A 46 10.95 -4.86 5.78
N GLU A 47 10.22 -5.91 6.12
CA GLU A 47 8.92 -5.81 6.75
C GLU A 47 9.00 -5.09 8.11
N GLU A 48 10.08 -5.30 8.88
CA GLU A 48 10.28 -4.64 10.18
C GLU A 48 10.37 -3.11 10.09
N GLU A 49 10.92 -2.57 9.00
CA GLU A 49 11.01 -1.12 8.77
C GLU A 49 9.61 -0.54 8.56
N GLY A 50 8.79 -1.23 7.76
CA GLY A 50 7.41 -0.85 7.51
C GLY A 50 6.57 -0.86 8.78
N VAL A 51 6.74 -1.88 9.63
CA VAL A 51 6.09 -1.95 10.95
C VAL A 51 6.52 -0.77 11.83
N GLY A 52 7.81 -0.45 11.87
CA GLY A 52 8.30 0.69 12.66
C GLY A 52 7.75 2.05 12.20
N ILE A 53 7.52 2.24 10.90
CA ILE A 53 6.94 3.48 10.34
C ILE A 53 5.43 3.55 10.56
N ALA A 54 4.73 2.42 10.50
CA ALA A 54 3.27 2.34 10.56
C ALA A 54 2.70 2.07 11.97
N ALA A 55 3.56 1.96 12.99
CA ALA A 55 3.19 1.70 14.38
C ALA A 55 2.43 2.86 15.04
#